data_AF-A0AAF0S240-F1
#
_entry.id   AF-A0AAF0S240-F1
#
_cell.length_a   1.000
_cell.length_b   1.000
_cell.length_c   1.000
_cell.angle_alpha   90.00
_cell.angle_beta   90.00
_cell.angle_gamma   90.00
#
_symmetry.space_group_name_H-M   'P 1'
#
loop_
_entity.id
_entity.type
_entity.pdbx_description
1 polymer ?
#
loop_
_entity_poly.entity_id
_entity_poly.type
_entity_poly.pdbx_seq_one_letter_code
_entity_poly.pdbx_strand_id
1 'polypeptide(L)'
;MGRTRTATTTVIGSALVGLLLAGCTASGGDDAIPVPTRQASLDGTSRSPGADPTSAAQQVSTPQVLAPGTVAAETDVVSASGDTRIHVRVVANETGTFDAELSGYRTTNPQWMSLEFRGGDADGAGDASGHRAGVVIWDPETGAPDSVGLSEAGSTPDFLHSVALVPAPSDDGDDSGRTGIGSVLAVAPLHWTIPDPYPHLQVDVGAARPGANGWVHERHGVPVSYQVSSDDAQVTVAERLGITVAQLRWLNPSLQTGAGDQLITDTDLNLDPAAR
;
A
#
# COMPACT_ATOMS: atom_id res chain seq x y z
N MET A 1 1.53 29.85 58.53
CA MET A 1 2.09 30.61 57.39
C MET A 1 1.91 29.75 56.14
N GLY A 2 0.99 29.97 55.21
CA GLY A 2 0.32 31.18 54.79
C GLY A 2 0.78 31.52 53.36
N ARG A 3 0.02 31.08 52.34
CA ARG A 3 -0.49 31.90 51.21
C ARG A 3 -1.02 31.03 50.07
N THR A 4 -2.34 30.85 50.13
CA THR A 4 -3.29 30.75 49.02
C THR A 4 -2.98 31.75 47.90
N ARG A 5 -3.11 31.32 46.64
CA ARG A 5 -3.38 32.22 45.50
C ARG A 5 -4.68 31.80 44.84
N THR A 6 -5.68 32.64 45.08
CA THR A 6 -6.99 32.73 44.43
C THR A 6 -6.81 33.23 42.99
N ALA A 7 -7.55 32.68 42.04
CA ALA A 7 -7.78 33.31 40.74
C ALA A 7 -9.29 33.47 40.53
N THR A 8 -9.67 34.72 40.31
CA THR A 8 -11.04 35.23 40.25
C THR A 8 -11.54 35.25 38.80
N THR A 9 -12.82 34.95 38.67
CA THR A 9 -13.76 34.99 37.54
C THR A 9 -13.65 36.20 36.61
N THR A 10 -13.94 36.01 35.31
CA THR A 10 -14.67 37.04 34.53
C THR A 10 -15.60 36.38 33.51
N VAL A 11 -16.90 36.67 33.68
CA VAL A 11 -18.01 36.40 32.76
C VAL A 11 -18.14 37.61 31.84
N ILE A 12 -18.26 37.40 30.53
CA ILE A 12 -18.81 38.40 29.60
C ILE A 12 -19.85 37.70 28.73
N GLY A 13 -21.12 37.90 29.07
CA GLY A 13 -22.22 37.78 28.15
C GLY A 13 -22.56 39.16 27.58
N SER A 14 -22.98 39.21 26.32
CA SER A 14 -23.78 40.32 25.77
C SER A 14 -24.52 39.81 24.54
N ALA A 15 -25.79 40.19 24.50
CA ALA A 15 -26.87 39.67 23.65
C ALA A 15 -27.32 40.71 22.60
N LEU A 16 -28.29 40.27 21.78
CA LEU A 16 -29.21 41.02 20.88
C LEU A 16 -28.58 41.38 19.52
N VAL A 17 -29.21 41.11 18.36
CA VAL A 17 -30.55 41.46 17.82
C VAL A 17 -30.82 40.46 16.65
N GLY A 18 -31.98 39.90 16.30
CA GLY A 18 -33.37 40.35 16.36
C GLY A 18 -33.88 40.72 14.95
N LEU A 19 -34.35 39.76 14.13
CA LEU A 19 -35.19 40.06 12.97
C LEU A 19 -36.37 39.08 12.85
N LEU A 20 -37.57 39.64 12.94
CA LEU A 20 -38.90 39.04 12.75
C LEU A 20 -39.29 39.03 11.27
N LEU A 21 -40.07 38.02 10.85
CA LEU A 21 -41.12 38.02 9.80
C LEU A 21 -41.85 36.66 9.95
N ALA A 22 -42.97 36.53 10.66
CA ALA A 22 -44.36 36.91 10.35
C ALA A 22 -45.05 36.04 9.25
N GLY A 23 -45.92 35.13 9.72
CA GLY A 23 -47.18 34.65 9.08
C GLY A 23 -47.11 33.43 8.14
N CYS A 24 -48.12 32.56 7.98
CA CYS A 24 -49.40 32.33 8.68
C CYS A 24 -50.02 31.00 8.17
N THR A 25 -50.74 30.32 9.07
CA THR A 25 -51.91 29.43 8.90
C THR A 25 -51.88 28.10 8.12
N ALA A 26 -52.25 27.06 8.89
CA ALA A 26 -52.82 25.78 8.50
C ALA A 26 -54.21 25.88 7.86
N SER A 27 -54.55 24.95 6.96
CA SER A 27 -55.88 24.30 6.85
C SER A 27 -55.80 23.13 5.86
N GLY A 28 -56.40 22.00 6.21
CA GLY A 28 -56.37 20.76 5.44
C GLY A 28 -57.26 20.76 4.20
N GLY A 29 -56.98 19.79 3.33
CA GLY A 29 -57.83 19.36 2.22
C GLY A 29 -57.44 17.93 1.86
N ASP A 30 -58.31 16.99 2.19
CA ASP A 30 -58.31 15.63 1.63
C ASP A 30 -58.57 15.74 0.13
N ASP A 31 -57.54 15.55 -0.69
CA ASP A 31 -57.73 15.24 -2.11
C ASP A 31 -56.77 14.11 -2.50
N ALA A 32 -57.38 13.08 -3.08
CA ALA A 32 -56.79 11.77 -3.33
C ALA A 32 -55.50 11.84 -4.16
N ILE A 33 -54.47 11.13 -3.70
CA ILE A 33 -53.24 10.91 -4.47
C ILE A 33 -53.59 10.14 -5.76
N PRO A 34 -53.35 10.69 -6.96
CA PRO A 34 -53.49 9.91 -8.18
C PRO A 34 -52.37 8.87 -8.24
N VAL A 35 -52.76 7.59 -8.21
CA VAL A 35 -51.86 6.45 -8.41
C VAL A 35 -51.30 6.51 -9.85
N PRO A 36 -49.97 6.57 -10.06
CA PRO A 36 -49.43 6.41 -11.40
C PRO A 36 -49.71 4.98 -11.88
N THR A 37 -50.55 4.90 -12.91
CA THR A 37 -50.91 3.66 -13.59
C THR A 37 -49.71 3.18 -14.41
N ARG A 38 -49.20 1.99 -14.11
CA ARG A 38 -48.14 1.36 -14.90
C ARG A 38 -48.70 0.99 -16.28
N GLN A 39 -48.46 1.81 -17.30
CA GLN A 39 -48.66 1.42 -18.68
C GLN A 39 -47.51 0.51 -19.12
N ALA A 40 -47.84 -0.77 -19.33
CA ALA A 40 -47.04 -1.64 -20.16
C ALA A 40 -47.22 -1.19 -21.63
N SER A 41 -46.12 -0.87 -22.29
CA SER A 41 -46.04 -0.87 -23.75
C SER A 41 -44.82 -1.69 -24.12
N LEU A 42 -45.13 -2.85 -24.69
CA LEU A 42 -44.20 -3.75 -25.34
C LEU A 42 -43.75 -3.14 -26.68
N ASP A 43 -42.61 -3.62 -27.15
CA ASP A 43 -41.97 -3.40 -28.45
C ASP A 43 -41.01 -2.20 -28.55
N GLY A 44 -39.82 -2.41 -28.00
CA GLY A 44 -38.58 -1.74 -28.37
C GLY A 44 -37.41 -2.64 -28.01
N THR A 45 -36.78 -3.26 -29.01
CA THR A 45 -35.66 -4.18 -28.86
C THR A 45 -34.44 -3.46 -28.28
N SER A 46 -34.31 -3.44 -26.95
CA SER A 46 -33.07 -3.06 -26.27
C SER A 46 -32.53 -4.27 -25.52
N ARG A 47 -31.42 -4.81 -26.03
CA ARG A 47 -30.56 -5.74 -25.29
C ARG A 47 -30.30 -5.15 -23.90
N SER A 48 -30.65 -5.90 -22.87
CA SER A 48 -30.17 -5.73 -21.51
C SER A 48 -28.64 -5.68 -21.51
N PRO A 49 -27.97 -4.61 -21.05
CA PRO A 49 -26.65 -4.76 -20.47
C PRO A 49 -26.88 -5.47 -19.13
N GLY A 50 -26.62 -6.77 -19.10
CA GLY A 50 -26.47 -7.47 -17.83
C GLY A 50 -25.44 -6.71 -17.00
N ALA A 51 -25.77 -6.45 -15.74
CA ALA A 51 -24.78 -6.02 -14.78
C ALA A 51 -23.70 -7.10 -14.74
N ASP A 52 -22.49 -6.78 -15.21
CA ASP A 52 -21.32 -7.60 -14.93
C ASP A 52 -21.02 -7.45 -13.43
N PRO A 53 -21.11 -8.53 -12.63
CA PRO A 53 -20.46 -8.54 -11.34
C PRO A 53 -18.96 -8.76 -11.59
N THR A 54 -18.14 -8.13 -10.77
CA THR A 54 -16.66 -8.14 -10.80
C THR A 54 -16.10 -6.92 -11.54
N SER A 55 -16.06 -5.81 -10.81
CA SER A 55 -14.94 -4.87 -10.86
C SER A 55 -13.68 -5.68 -10.52
N ALA A 56 -13.17 -6.42 -11.50
CA ALA A 56 -11.85 -7.01 -11.41
C ALA A 56 -10.92 -5.80 -11.37
N ALA A 57 -10.19 -5.63 -10.28
CA ALA A 57 -9.07 -4.69 -10.22
C ALA A 57 -8.31 -4.85 -11.53
N GLN A 58 -8.37 -3.82 -12.37
CA GLN A 58 -7.87 -3.90 -13.73
C GLN A 58 -6.42 -4.38 -13.64
N GLN A 59 -6.14 -5.57 -14.19
CA GLN A 59 -4.80 -6.14 -14.16
C GLN A 59 -3.94 -5.27 -15.06
N VAL A 60 -3.28 -4.29 -14.47
CA VAL A 60 -2.36 -3.42 -15.18
C VAL A 60 -1.06 -4.20 -15.37
N SER A 61 -0.86 -4.72 -16.59
CA SER A 61 0.39 -5.39 -16.95
C SER A 61 1.45 -4.32 -17.25
N THR A 62 2.41 -4.17 -16.35
CA THR A 62 3.69 -3.52 -16.66
C THR A 62 4.49 -4.43 -17.60
N PRO A 63 5.18 -3.89 -18.61
CA PRO A 63 6.04 -4.69 -19.48
C PRO A 63 7.06 -5.49 -18.64
N GLN A 64 7.19 -6.79 -18.90
CA GLN A 64 8.22 -7.60 -18.29
C GLN A 64 9.59 -7.12 -18.76
N VAL A 65 10.41 -6.64 -17.83
CA VAL A 65 11.66 -5.95 -18.15
C VAL A 65 12.84 -6.92 -18.29
N LEU A 66 12.80 -8.07 -17.61
CA LEU A 66 13.86 -9.07 -17.61
C LEU A 66 13.42 -10.39 -18.24
N ALA A 67 14.30 -11.01 -19.02
CA ALA A 67 14.07 -12.34 -19.57
C ALA A 67 14.06 -13.39 -18.45
N PRO A 68 13.21 -14.44 -18.52
CA PRO A 68 13.22 -15.52 -17.54
C PRO A 68 14.61 -16.14 -17.38
N GLY A 69 14.97 -16.50 -16.14
CA GLY A 69 16.29 -17.01 -15.77
C GLY A 69 17.36 -15.93 -15.52
N THR A 70 17.05 -14.66 -15.73
CA THR A 70 17.97 -13.54 -15.44
C THR A 70 18.02 -13.26 -13.94
N VAL A 71 19.23 -13.14 -13.39
CA VAL A 71 19.44 -12.71 -12.00
C VAL A 71 19.20 -11.22 -11.90
N ALA A 72 18.26 -10.83 -11.05
CA ALA A 72 17.91 -9.44 -10.82
C ALA A 72 18.61 -8.87 -9.59
N ALA A 73 18.83 -9.68 -8.55
CA ALA A 73 19.56 -9.33 -7.35
C ALA A 73 20.21 -10.58 -6.74
N GLU A 74 21.31 -10.41 -6.03
CA GLU A 74 22.04 -11.49 -5.36
C GLU A 74 22.72 -10.95 -4.11
N THR A 75 22.64 -11.67 -2.99
CA THR A 75 23.22 -11.24 -1.71
C THR A 75 23.49 -12.42 -0.77
N ASP A 76 24.41 -12.24 0.16
CA ASP A 76 24.63 -13.14 1.30
C ASP A 76 24.06 -12.49 2.56
N VAL A 77 23.07 -13.12 3.18
CA VAL A 77 22.53 -12.68 4.47
C VAL A 77 23.30 -13.38 5.57
N VAL A 78 24.07 -12.64 6.36
CA VAL A 78 24.98 -13.18 7.38
C VAL A 78 24.74 -12.48 8.71
N SER A 79 24.58 -13.25 9.79
CA SER A 79 24.42 -12.67 11.13
C SER A 79 25.69 -11.93 11.56
N ALA A 80 25.57 -10.98 12.48
CA ALA A 80 26.71 -10.22 12.98
C ALA A 80 27.82 -11.12 13.57
N SER A 81 27.46 -12.27 14.15
CA SER A 81 28.41 -13.26 14.67
C SER A 81 28.97 -14.19 13.59
N GLY A 82 28.36 -14.26 12.41
CA GLY A 82 28.70 -15.20 11.35
C GLY A 82 28.18 -16.63 11.54
N ASP A 83 27.48 -16.88 12.65
CA ASP A 83 26.95 -18.18 13.04
C ASP A 83 25.82 -18.67 12.11
N THR A 84 25.02 -17.74 11.60
CA THR A 84 23.88 -18.02 10.73
C THR A 84 24.06 -17.28 9.41
N ARG A 85 23.87 -17.99 8.30
CA ARG A 85 23.81 -17.34 6.98
C ARG A 85 23.06 -18.14 5.94
N ILE A 86 22.69 -17.45 4.88
CA ILE A 86 22.08 -18.00 3.67
C ILE A 86 22.51 -17.14 2.47
N HIS A 87 22.63 -17.77 1.31
CA HIS A 87 22.83 -17.09 0.03
C HIS A 87 21.48 -16.97 -0.68
N VAL A 88 21.18 -15.79 -1.23
CA VAL A 88 19.90 -15.46 -1.85
C VAL A 88 20.16 -14.92 -3.25
N ARG A 89 19.53 -15.53 -4.25
CA ARG A 89 19.59 -15.11 -5.65
C ARG A 89 18.16 -14.92 -6.17
N VAL A 90 17.80 -13.69 -6.53
CA VAL A 90 16.48 -13.37 -7.07
C VAL A 90 16.51 -13.44 -8.60
N VAL A 91 15.63 -14.26 -9.17
CA VAL A 91 15.63 -14.62 -10.59
C VAL A 91 14.26 -14.32 -11.21
N ALA A 92 14.26 -13.70 -12.39
CA ALA A 92 13.03 -13.48 -13.15
C ALA A 92 12.44 -14.81 -13.64
N ASN A 93 11.13 -15.00 -13.49
CA ASN A 93 10.46 -16.23 -13.88
C ASN A 93 9.59 -16.08 -15.15
N GLU A 94 9.01 -17.18 -15.62
CA GLU A 94 8.24 -17.22 -16.86
C GLU A 94 6.91 -16.46 -16.78
N THR A 95 6.42 -16.16 -15.57
CA THR A 95 5.15 -15.44 -15.35
C THR A 95 5.33 -13.92 -15.26
N GLY A 96 6.54 -13.41 -15.52
CA GLY A 96 6.84 -11.98 -15.44
C GLY A 96 6.96 -11.45 -14.01
N THR A 97 7.26 -12.34 -13.08
CA THR A 97 7.53 -12.05 -11.66
C THR A 97 8.92 -12.61 -11.30
N PHE A 98 9.17 -12.84 -10.01
CA PHE A 98 10.46 -13.30 -9.52
C PHE A 98 10.30 -14.43 -8.52
N ASP A 99 11.31 -15.30 -8.49
CA ASP A 99 11.52 -16.29 -7.44
C ASP A 99 12.89 -16.01 -6.80
N ALA A 100 13.02 -16.22 -5.50
CA ALA A 100 14.29 -16.18 -4.82
C ALA A 100 14.79 -17.61 -4.59
N GLU A 101 15.88 -17.96 -5.26
CA GLU A 101 16.63 -19.19 -5.05
C GLU A 101 17.50 -19.04 -3.80
N LEU A 102 17.34 -19.98 -2.88
CA LEU A 102 18.01 -19.98 -1.59
C LEU A 102 19.02 -21.13 -1.54
N SER A 103 20.21 -20.85 -1.05
CA SER A 103 21.24 -21.89 -0.93
C SER A 103 22.22 -21.62 0.20
N GLY A 104 22.99 -22.65 0.58
CA GLY A 104 24.07 -22.51 1.55
C GLY A 104 23.62 -22.09 2.95
N TYR A 105 22.35 -22.33 3.31
CA TYR A 105 21.86 -22.09 4.66
C TYR A 105 22.68 -22.90 5.67
N ARG A 106 23.19 -22.22 6.69
CA ARG A 106 23.89 -22.85 7.81
C ARG A 106 23.64 -22.05 9.08
N THR A 107 23.56 -22.76 10.21
CA THR A 107 23.45 -22.13 11.52
C THR A 107 24.15 -22.98 12.59
N THR A 108 24.76 -22.35 13.59
CA THR A 108 25.25 -23.03 14.81
C THR A 108 24.17 -23.07 15.91
N ASN A 109 23.04 -22.37 15.71
CA ASN A 109 21.89 -22.37 16.59
C ASN A 109 20.62 -22.78 15.81
N PRO A 110 20.37 -24.08 15.62
CA PRO A 110 19.17 -24.58 14.93
C PRO A 110 17.90 -24.19 15.68
N GLN A 111 16.99 -23.52 14.99
CA GLN A 111 15.67 -23.11 15.48
C GLN A 111 14.74 -22.81 14.30
N TRP A 112 13.47 -22.53 14.59
CA TRP A 112 12.55 -22.01 13.59
C TRP A 112 13.00 -20.64 13.11
N MET A 113 13.03 -20.46 11.79
CA MET A 113 13.52 -19.26 11.14
C MET A 113 12.53 -18.83 10.06
N SER A 114 12.52 -17.52 9.79
CA SER A 114 11.93 -16.96 8.59
C SER A 114 12.96 -16.20 7.78
N LEU A 115 12.69 -16.12 6.48
CA LEU A 115 13.31 -15.20 5.54
C LEU A 115 12.26 -14.22 5.06
N GLU A 116 12.61 -12.93 5.03
CA GLU A 116 11.67 -11.85 4.72
C GLU A 116 12.34 -10.83 3.79
N PHE A 117 11.73 -10.53 2.66
CA PHE A 117 12.09 -9.38 1.83
C PHE A 117 11.36 -8.16 2.33
N ARG A 118 12.05 -7.03 2.46
CA ARG A 118 11.53 -5.85 3.14
C ARG A 118 11.73 -4.60 2.31
N GLY A 119 10.77 -3.67 2.40
CA GLY A 119 10.90 -2.33 1.85
C GLY A 119 11.87 -1.44 2.63
N GLY A 120 12.12 -1.71 3.91
CA GLY A 120 13.11 -0.97 4.69
C GLY A 120 14.56 -1.34 4.35
N ASP A 121 15.46 -0.39 4.54
CA ASP A 121 16.90 -0.61 4.45
C ASP A 121 17.41 -1.52 5.58
N ALA A 122 18.59 -2.11 5.35
CA ALA A 122 19.21 -3.03 6.29
C ALA A 122 19.63 -2.39 7.63
N ASP A 123 19.71 -1.06 7.71
CA ASP A 123 19.98 -0.30 8.93
C ASP A 123 18.71 0.09 9.70
N GLY A 124 17.52 -0.30 9.19
CA GLY A 124 16.22 0.05 9.75
C GLY A 124 15.74 1.45 9.37
N ALA A 125 16.44 2.17 8.49
CA ALA A 125 15.90 3.37 7.84
C ALA A 125 14.92 2.95 6.72
N GLY A 126 13.93 3.79 6.40
CA GLY A 126 13.13 3.65 5.17
C GLY A 126 11.87 2.76 5.22
N ASP A 127 11.52 2.10 6.34
CA ASP A 127 10.37 1.17 6.37
C ASP A 127 8.98 1.80 6.65
N ALA A 128 8.69 3.03 6.24
CA ALA A 128 7.45 3.72 6.62
C ALA A 128 6.14 2.93 6.36
N SER A 129 6.15 1.98 5.42
CA SER A 129 5.02 1.08 5.11
C SER A 129 5.03 -0.26 5.86
N GLY A 130 6.17 -0.66 6.45
CA GLY A 130 6.39 -1.98 7.03
C GLY A 130 6.22 -3.14 6.04
N HIS A 131 6.24 -2.87 4.74
CA HIS A 131 5.91 -3.87 3.71
C HIS A 131 6.92 -5.02 3.69
N ARG A 132 6.38 -6.25 3.62
CA ARG A 132 7.13 -7.50 3.54
C ARG A 132 6.59 -8.35 2.40
N ALA A 133 7.50 -9.04 1.72
CA ALA A 133 7.18 -10.02 0.69
C ALA A 133 8.09 -11.26 0.83
N GLY A 134 7.72 -12.35 0.17
CA GLY A 134 8.46 -13.60 0.15
C GLY A 134 8.67 -14.17 1.55
N VAL A 135 7.71 -13.98 2.46
CA VAL A 135 7.85 -14.46 3.84
C VAL A 135 7.72 -15.97 3.84
N VAL A 136 8.81 -16.66 4.17
CA VAL A 136 8.84 -18.11 4.29
C VAL A 136 9.40 -18.51 5.63
N ILE A 137 8.78 -19.51 6.27
CA ILE A 137 9.14 -20.04 7.58
C ILE A 137 9.53 -21.49 7.42
N TRP A 138 10.56 -21.93 8.15
CA TRP A 138 10.96 -23.33 8.21
C TRP A 138 11.37 -23.74 9.62
N ASP A 139 11.20 -25.03 9.89
CA ASP A 139 11.64 -25.68 11.11
C ASP A 139 13.13 -26.11 11.00
N PRO A 140 13.81 -26.35 12.13
CA PRO A 140 15.24 -26.69 12.12
C PRO A 140 15.58 -28.05 11.51
N GLU A 141 14.63 -29.00 11.43
CA GLU A 141 14.85 -30.34 10.90
C GLU A 141 14.76 -30.36 9.36
N THR A 142 13.79 -29.64 8.79
CA THR A 142 13.63 -29.48 7.33
C THR A 142 14.69 -28.54 6.76
N GLY A 143 15.02 -27.46 7.48
CA GLY A 143 15.94 -26.43 7.00
C GLY A 143 15.31 -25.47 5.97
N ALA A 144 16.11 -24.52 5.49
CA ALA A 144 15.63 -23.52 4.54
C ALA A 144 15.18 -24.18 3.22
N PRO A 145 14.04 -23.77 2.65
CA PRO A 145 13.62 -24.26 1.33
C PRO A 145 14.59 -23.78 0.25
N ASP A 146 14.61 -24.45 -0.91
CA ASP A 146 15.48 -24.07 -2.03
C ASP A 146 14.96 -22.84 -2.80
N SER A 147 13.68 -22.49 -2.66
CA SER A 147 13.06 -21.38 -3.37
C SER A 147 11.85 -20.79 -2.63
N VAL A 148 11.63 -19.48 -2.83
CA VAL A 148 10.44 -18.74 -2.39
C VAL A 148 9.96 -17.80 -3.49
N GLY A 149 8.65 -17.77 -3.75
CA GLY A 149 8.06 -16.89 -4.77
C GLY A 149 7.91 -15.45 -4.28
N LEU A 150 8.10 -14.48 -5.19
CA LEU A 150 7.92 -13.03 -4.95
C LEU A 150 6.78 -12.43 -5.78
N SER A 151 5.80 -13.24 -6.19
CA SER A 151 4.68 -12.79 -7.03
C SER A 151 3.83 -11.70 -6.37
N GLU A 152 3.76 -11.67 -5.03
CA GLU A 152 3.06 -10.62 -4.28
C GLU A 152 3.72 -9.23 -4.39
N ALA A 153 5.02 -9.18 -4.69
CA ALA A 153 5.74 -7.94 -4.99
C ALA A 153 5.59 -7.50 -6.46
N GLY A 154 4.84 -8.26 -7.27
CA GLY A 154 4.58 -7.97 -8.66
C GLY A 154 5.80 -8.12 -9.57
N SER A 155 5.77 -7.43 -10.71
CA SER A 155 6.80 -7.52 -11.77
C SER A 155 7.94 -6.52 -11.60
N THR A 156 7.91 -5.69 -10.55
CA THR A 156 8.93 -4.68 -10.22
C THR A 156 9.18 -4.65 -8.70
N PRO A 157 9.82 -5.70 -8.14
CA PRO A 157 10.09 -5.85 -6.70
C PRO A 157 11.26 -5.01 -6.18
N ASP A 158 11.82 -4.12 -7.00
CA ASP A 158 13.00 -3.29 -6.70
C ASP A 158 12.79 -2.27 -5.57
N PHE A 159 11.54 -2.08 -5.12
CA PHE A 159 11.19 -1.37 -3.90
C PHE A 159 11.49 -2.16 -2.61
N LEU A 160 11.88 -3.44 -2.72
CA LEU A 160 12.35 -4.24 -1.59
C LEU A 160 13.85 -3.99 -1.42
N HIS A 161 14.27 -3.25 -0.41
CA HIS A 161 15.67 -2.85 -0.24
C HIS A 161 16.52 -3.83 0.56
N SER A 162 15.93 -4.78 1.30
CA SER A 162 16.68 -5.73 2.10
C SER A 162 16.05 -7.12 2.22
N VAL A 163 16.88 -8.10 2.60
CA VAL A 163 16.44 -9.45 3.02
C VAL A 163 16.91 -9.71 4.43
N ALA A 164 16.02 -10.17 5.29
CA ALA A 164 16.30 -10.48 6.68
C ALA A 164 16.08 -11.96 7.00
N LEU A 165 16.94 -12.50 7.87
CA LEU A 165 16.69 -13.72 8.62
C LEU A 165 16.19 -13.36 10.02
N VAL A 166 15.10 -13.99 10.44
CA VAL A 166 14.42 -13.69 11.70
C VAL A 166 14.09 -15.01 12.40
N PRO A 167 14.36 -15.17 13.71
CA PRO A 167 13.82 -16.28 14.46
C PRO A 167 12.30 -16.22 14.46
N ALA A 168 11.66 -17.28 13.98
CA ALA A 168 10.21 -17.36 13.82
C ALA A 168 9.57 -18.15 14.97
N PRO A 169 8.30 -17.90 15.31
CA PRO A 169 7.58 -18.75 16.25
C PRO A 169 7.46 -20.19 15.73
N SER A 170 7.42 -21.17 16.63
CA SER A 170 7.13 -22.56 16.28
C SER A 170 5.64 -22.75 15.97
N ASP A 171 5.30 -23.79 15.21
CA ASP A 171 3.91 -24.13 14.89
C ASP A 171 3.17 -24.78 16.08
N ASP A 172 3.89 -25.48 16.95
CA ASP A 172 3.39 -26.05 18.19
C ASP A 172 3.17 -25.01 19.31
N GLY A 173 3.69 -23.80 19.13
CA GLY A 173 3.55 -22.66 20.02
C GLY A 173 4.34 -22.74 21.34
N ASP A 174 5.21 -23.74 21.54
CA ASP A 174 6.10 -23.78 22.71
C ASP A 174 7.42 -23.04 22.45
N ASP A 175 7.33 -21.71 22.49
CA ASP A 175 8.47 -20.80 22.32
C ASP A 175 9.05 -20.31 23.66
N SER A 176 8.63 -20.90 24.79
CA SER A 176 8.86 -20.38 26.14
C SER A 176 10.35 -20.30 26.54
N GLY A 177 11.22 -21.08 25.91
CA GLY A 177 12.67 -21.05 26.08
C GLY A 177 13.45 -20.25 25.02
N ARG A 178 12.77 -19.71 24.01
CA ARG A 178 13.41 -19.07 22.85
C ARG A 178 13.46 -17.55 23.01
N THR A 179 14.58 -16.96 22.61
CA THR A 179 14.79 -15.51 22.68
C THR A 179 14.97 -14.94 21.27
N GLY A 180 14.59 -13.68 21.09
CA GLY A 180 14.76 -12.98 19.81
C GLY A 180 13.74 -13.33 18.72
N ILE A 181 12.63 -14.01 19.05
CA ILE A 181 11.54 -14.24 18.10
C ILE A 181 11.04 -12.90 17.57
N GLY A 182 10.91 -12.80 16.26
CA GLY A 182 10.52 -11.57 15.55
C GLY A 182 11.62 -10.50 15.46
N SER A 183 12.79 -10.72 16.08
CA SER A 183 13.92 -9.80 16.00
C SER A 183 14.83 -10.15 14.83
N VAL A 184 15.35 -9.15 14.12
CA VAL A 184 16.28 -9.36 13.01
C VAL A 184 17.57 -10.00 13.53
N LEU A 185 17.86 -11.23 13.10
CA LEU A 185 19.11 -11.93 13.42
C LEU A 185 20.22 -11.55 12.43
N ALA A 186 19.85 -11.43 11.16
CA ALA A 186 20.73 -11.04 10.07
C ALA A 186 19.94 -10.27 9.03
N VAL A 187 20.57 -9.30 8.37
CA VAL A 187 19.96 -8.56 7.26
C VAL A 187 21.04 -8.13 6.29
N ALA A 188 20.72 -8.15 5.01
CA ALA A 188 21.61 -7.66 3.96
C ALA A 188 20.85 -6.77 2.96
N PRO A 189 21.50 -5.78 2.37
CA PRO A 189 20.91 -4.97 1.31
C PRO A 189 20.69 -5.82 0.04
N LEU A 190 19.67 -5.45 -0.73
CA LEU A 190 19.40 -5.92 -2.07
C LEU A 190 19.82 -4.86 -3.07
N HIS A 191 20.67 -5.27 -4.02
CA HIS A 191 21.04 -4.43 -5.15
C HIS A 191 20.38 -4.96 -6.41
N TRP A 192 19.33 -4.28 -6.84
CA TRP A 192 18.56 -4.66 -8.02
C TRP A 192 19.22 -4.16 -9.31
N THR A 193 19.11 -4.98 -10.35
CA THR A 193 19.51 -4.67 -11.72
C THR A 193 18.32 -4.59 -12.68
N ILE A 194 17.11 -4.49 -12.12
CA ILE A 194 15.87 -4.29 -12.88
C ILE A 194 15.91 -2.89 -13.49
N PRO A 195 15.83 -2.76 -14.83
CA PRO A 195 15.72 -1.44 -15.45
C PRO A 195 14.41 -0.75 -15.06
N ASP A 196 14.47 0.56 -14.88
CA ASP A 196 13.28 1.38 -14.65
C ASP A 196 12.29 1.22 -15.83
N PRO A 197 11.05 0.75 -15.60
CA PRO A 197 10.04 0.64 -16.66
C PRO A 197 9.53 2.01 -17.16
N TYR A 198 9.77 3.08 -16.41
CA TYR A 198 9.31 4.45 -16.70
C TYR A 198 10.45 5.49 -16.54
N PRO A 199 11.56 5.38 -17.29
CA PRO A 199 12.75 6.24 -17.13
C PRO A 199 12.51 7.71 -17.50
N HIS A 200 11.33 8.04 -18.02
CA HIS A 200 10.89 9.38 -18.40
C HIS A 200 9.63 9.81 -17.66
N LEU A 201 9.28 9.13 -16.56
CA LEU A 201 8.14 9.51 -15.73
C LEU A 201 8.29 10.94 -15.26
N GLN A 202 7.28 11.76 -15.54
CA GLN A 202 7.13 13.11 -15.00
C GLN A 202 5.69 13.28 -14.55
N VAL A 203 5.51 13.85 -13.36
CA VAL A 203 4.19 14.20 -12.83
C VAL A 203 3.87 15.62 -13.25
N ASP A 204 2.75 15.80 -13.94
CA ASP A 204 2.23 17.10 -14.36
C ASP A 204 0.87 17.31 -13.69
N VAL A 205 0.85 18.15 -12.66
CA VAL A 205 -0.31 18.29 -11.78
C VAL A 205 -1.32 19.27 -12.39
N GLY A 206 -2.44 18.72 -12.84
CA GLY A 206 -3.62 19.48 -13.22
C GLY A 206 -4.42 20.04 -12.04
N ALA A 207 -5.42 20.86 -12.37
CA ALA A 207 -6.35 21.40 -11.38
C ALA A 207 -7.11 20.29 -10.64
N ALA A 208 -7.43 20.54 -9.36
CA ALA A 208 -8.30 19.66 -8.60
C ALA A 208 -9.67 19.48 -9.29
N ARG A 209 -10.23 18.28 -9.19
CA ARG A 209 -11.48 17.88 -9.87
C ARG A 209 -12.22 16.84 -9.03
N PRO A 210 -13.55 16.66 -9.22
CA PRO A 210 -14.30 15.60 -8.56
C PRO A 210 -13.62 14.25 -8.75
N GLY A 211 -13.34 13.53 -7.65
CA GLY A 211 -12.60 12.27 -7.64
C GLY A 211 -11.08 12.40 -7.58
N ALA A 212 -10.53 13.62 -7.51
CA ALA A 212 -9.12 13.92 -7.30
C ALA A 212 -8.95 15.30 -6.64
N ASN A 213 -9.38 15.41 -5.39
CA ASN A 213 -9.41 16.64 -4.58
C ASN A 213 -8.30 16.70 -3.52
N GLY A 214 -7.48 15.65 -3.42
CA GLY A 214 -6.31 15.57 -2.55
C GLY A 214 -5.26 16.65 -2.76
N TRP A 215 -4.34 16.72 -1.81
CA TRP A 215 -3.37 17.79 -1.69
C TRP A 215 -2.02 17.33 -2.23
N VAL A 216 -1.45 18.10 -3.17
CA VAL A 216 -0.09 17.85 -3.65
C VAL A 216 0.88 18.60 -2.76
N HIS A 217 1.87 17.89 -2.25
CA HIS A 217 3.02 18.47 -1.58
C HIS A 217 4.17 18.59 -2.57
N GLU A 218 4.82 19.74 -2.54
CA GLU A 218 5.94 20.05 -3.42
C GLU A 218 7.21 20.28 -2.62
N ARG A 219 8.34 19.88 -3.20
CA ARG A 219 9.67 20.21 -2.73
C ARG A 219 10.40 20.95 -3.85
N HIS A 220 10.82 22.19 -3.59
CA HIS A 220 11.48 23.03 -4.59
C HIS A 220 10.69 23.21 -5.91
N GLY A 221 9.35 23.23 -5.83
CA GLY A 221 8.45 23.36 -6.99
C GLY A 221 8.26 22.07 -7.79
N VAL A 222 8.71 20.93 -7.27
CA VAL A 222 8.49 19.60 -7.85
C VAL A 222 7.49 18.84 -6.98
N PRO A 223 6.40 18.26 -7.53
CA PRO A 223 5.50 17.37 -6.80
C PRO A 223 6.26 16.16 -6.24
N VAL A 224 6.15 15.93 -4.93
CA VAL A 224 6.82 14.81 -4.25
C VAL A 224 5.84 13.85 -3.57
N SER A 225 4.68 14.33 -3.16
CA SER A 225 3.62 13.46 -2.66
C SER A 225 2.22 14.00 -2.93
N TYR A 226 1.23 13.11 -2.91
CA TYR A 226 -0.19 13.43 -2.98
C TYR A 226 -0.90 12.83 -1.78
N GLN A 227 -1.49 13.66 -0.93
CA GLN A 227 -2.32 13.21 0.18
C GLN A 227 -3.75 13.01 -0.31
N VAL A 228 -4.21 11.76 -0.21
CA VAL A 228 -5.53 11.32 -0.67
C VAL A 228 -6.64 11.99 0.13
N SER A 229 -7.57 12.64 -0.55
CA SER A 229 -8.80 13.17 0.06
C SER A 229 -9.91 12.12 0.08
N SER A 230 -10.97 12.39 0.85
CA SER A 230 -12.20 11.61 0.75
C SER A 230 -12.73 11.66 -0.68
N ASP A 231 -13.21 10.52 -1.16
CA ASP A 231 -13.77 10.33 -2.51
C ASP A 231 -12.76 10.36 -3.67
N ASP A 232 -11.46 10.40 -3.38
CA ASP A 232 -10.45 10.26 -4.41
C ASP A 232 -10.47 8.84 -5.01
N ALA A 233 -10.50 8.79 -6.34
CA ALA A 233 -10.51 7.55 -7.12
C ALA A 233 -9.19 7.41 -7.86
N GLN A 234 -8.63 6.20 -7.87
CA GLN A 234 -7.30 5.94 -8.42
C GLN A 234 -7.14 6.44 -9.86
N VAL A 235 -8.12 6.17 -10.72
CA VAL A 235 -8.11 6.58 -12.13
C VAL A 235 -8.09 8.11 -12.26
N THR A 236 -8.97 8.80 -11.54
CA THR A 236 -9.10 10.26 -11.62
C THR A 236 -7.90 10.98 -11.01
N VAL A 237 -7.31 10.43 -9.94
CA VAL A 237 -6.06 10.93 -9.36
C VAL A 237 -4.91 10.76 -10.34
N ALA A 238 -4.76 9.59 -10.97
CA ALA A 238 -3.74 9.39 -12.00
C ALA A 238 -3.90 10.40 -13.17
N GLU A 239 -5.13 10.59 -13.66
CA GLU A 239 -5.43 11.60 -14.69
C GLU A 239 -5.04 13.02 -14.25
N ARG A 240 -5.34 13.42 -13.00
CA ARG A 240 -4.96 14.73 -12.46
C ARG A 240 -3.44 14.89 -12.39
N LEU A 241 -2.72 13.83 -12.08
CA LEU A 241 -1.26 13.82 -11.95
C LEU A 241 -0.56 13.69 -13.32
N GLY A 242 -1.31 13.58 -14.42
CA GLY A 242 -0.73 13.43 -15.76
C GLY A 242 -0.05 12.06 -15.98
N ILE A 243 -0.36 11.06 -15.16
CA ILE A 243 0.23 9.72 -15.21
C ILE A 243 -0.84 8.64 -15.42
N THR A 244 -0.41 7.44 -15.78
CA THR A 244 -1.29 6.27 -15.86
C THR A 244 -1.48 5.61 -14.48
N VAL A 245 -2.55 4.83 -14.33
CA VAL A 245 -2.74 3.98 -13.12
C VAL A 245 -1.55 3.02 -12.94
N ALA A 246 -0.96 2.53 -14.04
CA ALA A 246 0.23 1.68 -14.02
C ALA A 246 1.42 2.35 -13.33
N GLN A 247 1.67 3.60 -13.70
CA GLN A 247 2.74 4.42 -13.14
C GLN A 247 2.46 4.80 -11.69
N LEU A 248 1.20 5.11 -11.35
CA LEU A 248 0.81 5.40 -9.97
C LEU A 248 1.01 4.18 -9.05
N ARG A 249 0.63 2.98 -9.49
CA ARG A 249 0.86 1.73 -8.74
C ARG A 249 2.34 1.35 -8.69
N TRP A 250 3.08 1.62 -9.76
CA TRP A 250 4.53 1.43 -9.74
C TRP A 250 5.16 2.33 -8.68
N LEU A 251 4.90 3.64 -8.68
CA LEU A 251 5.37 4.57 -7.65
C LEU A 251 4.97 4.18 -6.21
N ASN A 252 3.86 3.45 -6.05
CA ASN A 252 3.26 3.11 -4.77
C ASN A 252 2.98 1.60 -4.69
N PRO A 253 4.02 0.76 -4.55
CA PRO A 253 3.89 -0.69 -4.61
C PRO A 253 3.05 -1.28 -3.46
N SER A 254 2.98 -0.58 -2.32
CA SER A 254 2.14 -0.96 -1.18
C SER A 254 0.74 -0.35 -1.22
N LEU A 255 0.32 0.26 -2.34
CA LEU A 255 -0.95 0.94 -2.45
C LEU A 255 -2.11 -0.03 -2.28
N GLN A 256 -2.89 0.17 -1.22
CA GLN A 256 -4.15 -0.51 -1.00
C GLN A 256 -5.29 0.34 -1.55
N THR A 257 -6.23 -0.30 -2.26
CA THR A 257 -7.45 0.33 -2.75
C THR A 257 -8.66 -0.26 -2.05
N GLY A 258 -9.63 0.59 -1.73
CA GLY A 258 -10.96 0.19 -1.28
C GLY A 258 -11.81 -0.39 -2.42
N ALA A 259 -13.11 -0.55 -2.16
CA ALA A 259 -14.06 -1.02 -3.17
C ALA A 259 -14.12 -0.03 -4.36
N GLY A 260 -14.12 -0.56 -5.59
CA GLY A 260 -14.29 0.24 -6.81
C GLY A 260 -13.16 1.22 -7.10
N ASP A 261 -11.90 0.83 -6.83
CA ASP A 261 -10.68 1.64 -7.06
C ASP A 261 -10.61 2.95 -6.25
N GLN A 262 -11.37 3.05 -5.15
CA GLN A 262 -11.30 4.15 -4.21
C GLN A 262 -9.95 4.13 -3.47
N LEU A 263 -9.28 5.28 -3.40
CA LEU A 263 -8.06 5.42 -2.60
C LEU A 263 -8.44 5.63 -1.13
N ILE A 264 -7.62 5.10 -0.23
CA ILE A 264 -7.85 5.24 1.21
C ILE A 264 -7.49 6.67 1.63
N THR A 265 -8.46 7.40 2.20
CA THR A 265 -8.26 8.77 2.72
C THR A 265 -7.05 8.85 3.64
N ASP A 266 -6.35 9.98 3.61
CA ASP A 266 -5.15 10.27 4.40
C ASP A 266 -3.93 9.37 4.06
N THR A 267 -4.02 8.56 3.00
CA THR A 267 -2.84 7.89 2.43
C THR A 267 -1.97 8.93 1.72
N ASP A 268 -0.68 8.94 2.02
CA ASP A 268 0.30 9.70 1.24
C ASP A 268 0.83 8.84 0.09
N LEU A 269 0.55 9.28 -1.14
CA LEU A 269 1.08 8.67 -2.35
C LEU A 269 2.42 9.30 -2.69
N ASN A 270 3.45 8.48 -2.91
CA ASN A 270 4.71 8.89 -3.49
C ASN A 270 4.52 9.34 -4.94
N LEU A 271 5.12 10.49 -5.29
CA LEU A 271 5.18 11.04 -6.65
C LEU A 271 6.63 11.13 -7.17
N ASP A 272 7.62 10.81 -6.34
CA ASP A 272 9.04 10.88 -6.67
C ASP A 272 9.59 9.49 -6.98
N PRO A 273 9.94 9.18 -8.25
CA PRO A 273 10.56 7.90 -8.62
C PRO A 273 11.81 7.55 -7.81
N ALA A 274 12.58 8.56 -7.37
CA ALA A 274 13.82 8.33 -6.62
C ALA A 274 13.57 7.97 -5.15
N ALA A 275 12.34 8.18 -4.65
CA ALA A 275 11.92 7.84 -3.29
C ALA A 275 10.98 6.63 -3.25
N ARG A 276 10.90 5.87 -4.35
CA ARG A 276 10.07 4.68 -4.50
C ARG A 276 10.61 3.50 -3.70
#